data_AF-A0A662IAR0-F1
#
_entry.id   AF-A0A662IAR0-F1
#
_cell.length_a   1.000
_cell.length_b   1.000
_cell.length_c   1.000
_cell.angle_alpha   90.00
_cell.angle_beta   90.00
_cell.angle_gamma   90.00
#
_symmetry.space_group_name_H-M   'P 1'
#
loop_
_entity.id
_entity.type
_entity.pdbx_description
1 polymer ?
#
loop_
_entity_poly.entity_id
_entity_poly.type
_entity_poly.pdbx_seq_one_letter_code
_entity_poly.pdbx_strand_id
1 'polypeptide(L)'
;MPYYALLKPTGDESYNLFLLYKARKYKSFFHGTYYLPKRRELRPVFRIPHDDVRDDVFEVIPAAELEDSYRMICVACGRCCAFNSGAFAFEDELLRISEKLGMPPAFPSREVSIYRVGRVRVYELGVERGGKCYFYTADGCLVERRGTWRLKPIICLIHHCSIFAERRNKFYIKVGVKRVGGEAIPVYREVSPDEFEKIMETAKRRVHRLYARRSAP
;
A
#
# COMPACT_ATOMS: atom_id res chain seq x y z
N MET A 1 10.36 -9.72 19.13
CA MET A 1 10.61 -9.44 17.69
C MET A 1 10.55 -7.94 17.48
N PRO A 2 11.63 -7.32 16.99
CA PRO A 2 11.67 -5.88 16.70
C PRO A 2 10.73 -5.51 15.54
N TYR A 3 10.37 -4.22 15.49
CA TYR A 3 9.65 -3.64 14.36
C TYR A 3 10.63 -2.88 13.48
N TYR A 4 10.51 -3.08 12.17
CA TYR A 4 11.36 -2.49 11.15
C TYR A 4 10.53 -1.62 10.22
N ALA A 5 10.83 -0.32 10.17
CA ALA A 5 10.24 0.57 9.18
C ALA A 5 11.13 0.66 7.95
N LEU A 6 10.56 0.48 6.77
CA LEU A 6 11.25 0.70 5.50
C LEU A 6 11.71 2.15 5.42
N LEU A 7 12.95 2.50 5.05
CA LEU A 7 13.51 3.86 4.99
C LEU A 7 12.67 4.87 4.18
N LYS A 8 12.88 6.19 4.41
CA LYS A 8 12.06 7.23 3.80
C LYS A 8 12.28 7.26 2.29
N PRO A 9 11.21 7.33 1.48
CA PRO A 9 11.39 7.62 0.07
C PRO A 9 12.00 9.03 -0.07
N THR A 10 12.73 9.22 -1.17
CA THR A 10 13.27 10.51 -1.58
C THR A 10 12.56 10.98 -2.86
N GLY A 11 13.02 12.08 -3.46
CA GLY A 11 12.59 12.45 -4.81
C GLY A 11 13.20 11.58 -5.92
N ASP A 12 14.16 10.71 -5.58
CA ASP A 12 14.88 9.87 -6.55
C ASP A 12 14.16 8.54 -6.79
N GLU A 13 13.76 8.31 -8.04
CA GLU A 13 13.03 7.10 -8.43
C GLU A 13 13.86 5.83 -8.20
N SER A 14 15.17 5.86 -8.50
CA SER A 14 16.06 4.70 -8.40
C SER A 14 16.18 4.22 -6.95
N TYR A 15 16.33 5.16 -6.01
CA TYR A 15 16.38 4.89 -4.58
C TYR A 15 15.03 4.41 -4.05
N ASN A 16 13.92 5.04 -4.47
CA ASN A 16 12.59 4.60 -4.05
C ASN A 16 12.29 3.16 -4.52
N LEU A 17 12.64 2.84 -5.76
CA LEU A 17 12.52 1.48 -6.28
C LEU A 17 13.46 0.52 -5.56
N PHE A 18 14.66 0.96 -5.16
CA PHE A 18 15.59 0.15 -4.35
C PHE A 18 14.97 -0.27 -3.02
N LEU A 19 14.35 0.66 -2.29
CA LEU A 19 13.63 0.37 -1.05
C LEU A 19 12.55 -0.70 -1.25
N LEU A 20 11.71 -0.52 -2.28
CA LEU A 20 10.62 -1.45 -2.59
C LEU A 20 11.15 -2.81 -3.05
N TYR A 21 12.19 -2.81 -3.89
CA TYR A 21 12.84 -4.00 -4.39
C TYR A 21 13.35 -4.85 -3.22
N LYS A 22 14.06 -4.26 -2.27
CA LYS A 22 14.53 -5.00 -1.08
C LYS A 22 13.38 -5.44 -0.18
N ALA A 23 12.43 -4.55 0.10
CA ALA A 23 11.28 -4.84 0.98
C ALA A 23 10.40 -6.00 0.47
N ARG A 24 10.33 -6.24 -0.84
CA ARG A 24 9.48 -7.29 -1.41
C ARG A 24 9.81 -8.71 -0.91
N LYS A 25 11.05 -8.96 -0.47
CA LYS A 25 11.47 -10.23 0.13
C LYS A 25 10.78 -10.49 1.47
N TYR A 26 10.37 -9.43 2.16
CA TYR A 26 9.84 -9.46 3.52
C TYR A 26 8.31 -9.32 3.58
N LYS A 27 7.61 -9.46 2.46
CA LYS A 27 6.14 -9.29 2.38
C LYS A 27 5.36 -10.16 3.37
N SER A 28 5.83 -11.37 3.66
CA SER A 28 5.23 -12.28 4.65
C SER A 28 5.24 -11.69 6.07
N PHE A 29 6.18 -10.80 6.36
CA PHE A 29 6.38 -10.12 7.65
C PHE A 29 5.78 -8.72 7.67
N PHE A 30 5.11 -8.29 6.60
CA PHE A 30 4.46 -6.98 6.57
C PHE A 30 3.42 -6.88 7.68
N HIS A 31 3.58 -5.86 8.52
CA HIS A 31 2.75 -5.65 9.71
C HIS A 31 1.67 -4.60 9.44
N GLY A 32 2.01 -3.55 8.70
CA GLY A 32 1.09 -2.49 8.30
C GLY A 32 1.83 -1.21 7.93
N THR A 33 1.11 -0.25 7.36
CA THR A 33 1.65 1.10 7.14
C THR A 33 1.16 2.03 8.22
N TYR A 34 2.06 2.77 8.84
CA TYR A 34 1.77 3.60 10.01
C TYR A 34 2.01 5.07 9.71
N TYR A 35 1.09 5.93 10.12
CA TYR A 35 1.36 7.35 10.29
C TYR A 35 1.95 7.55 11.68
N LEU A 36 3.23 7.94 11.74
CA LEU A 36 4.00 8.19 12.95
C LEU A 36 3.84 9.66 13.36
N PRO A 37 3.02 10.02 14.36
CA PRO A 37 2.66 11.42 14.59
C PRO A 37 3.83 12.29 15.06
N LYS A 38 4.74 11.71 15.85
CA LYS A 38 5.96 12.39 16.34
C LYS A 38 6.93 12.73 15.21
N ARG A 39 6.99 11.88 14.18
CA ARG A 39 7.83 12.05 12.98
C ARG A 39 7.11 12.70 11.79
N ARG A 40 5.79 12.84 11.88
CA ARG A 40 4.89 13.43 10.87
C ARG A 40 4.96 12.74 9.50
N GLU A 41 5.02 11.42 9.48
CA GLU A 41 5.26 10.67 8.25
C GLU A 41 4.56 9.31 8.19
N LEU A 42 4.41 8.78 6.98
CA LEU A 42 3.89 7.44 6.70
C LEU A 42 5.03 6.47 6.43
N ARG A 43 5.07 5.35 7.15
CA ARG A 43 6.12 4.34 7.05
C ARG A 43 5.52 2.93 6.97
N PRO A 44 5.88 2.12 5.97
CA PRO A 44 5.59 0.69 5.96
C PRO A 44 6.43 0.00 7.04
N VAL A 45 5.79 -0.84 7.85
CA VAL A 45 6.41 -1.53 8.99
C VAL A 45 6.30 -3.03 8.82
N PHE A 46 7.37 -3.73 9.18
CA PHE A 46 7.53 -5.17 9.12
C PHE A 46 7.91 -5.71 10.50
N ARG A 47 7.46 -6.92 10.83
CA ARG A 47 7.82 -7.64 12.06
C ARG A 47 8.64 -8.87 11.68
N ILE A 48 9.93 -8.64 11.46
CA ILE A 48 10.86 -9.63 10.91
C ILE A 48 11.64 -10.28 12.08
N PRO A 49 11.85 -11.62 12.09
CA PRO A 49 12.78 -12.26 13.02
C PRO A 49 14.18 -11.62 12.91
N HIS A 50 14.86 -11.41 14.04
CA HIS A 50 16.09 -10.60 14.06
C HIS A 50 17.22 -11.21 13.22
N ASP A 51 17.24 -12.53 13.06
CA ASP A 51 18.27 -13.25 12.30
C ASP A 51 18.11 -13.12 10.77
N ASP A 52 16.96 -12.58 10.32
CA ASP A 52 16.58 -12.52 8.89
C ASP A 52 16.74 -11.13 8.25
N VAL A 53 16.99 -10.07 9.04
CA VAL A 53 17.16 -8.71 8.49
C VAL A 53 18.61 -8.46 8.12
N ARG A 54 18.91 -8.59 6.82
CA ARG A 54 20.25 -8.37 6.25
C ARG A 54 20.33 -7.15 5.33
N ASP A 55 19.20 -6.46 5.11
CA ASP A 55 19.12 -5.36 4.15
C ASP A 55 19.16 -3.99 4.85
N ASP A 56 19.91 -3.07 4.25
CA ASP A 56 20.17 -1.68 4.66
C ASP A 56 19.00 -0.72 4.41
N VAL A 57 17.80 -1.27 4.18
CA VAL A 57 16.59 -0.50 3.83
C VAL A 57 15.63 -0.33 5.00
N PHE A 58 15.99 -0.80 6.19
CA PHE A 58 15.13 -0.74 7.36
C PHE A 58 15.78 0.03 8.51
N GLU A 59 14.96 0.76 9.25
CA GLU A 59 15.30 1.29 10.58
C GLU A 59 14.48 0.55 11.65
N VAL A 60 15.06 0.34 12.83
CA VAL A 60 14.32 -0.22 13.97
C VAL A 60 13.45 0.87 14.57
N ILE A 61 12.16 0.57 14.78
CA ILE A 61 11.22 1.46 15.46
C ILE A 61 10.83 0.86 16.83
N PRO A 62 10.89 1.65 17.92
CA PRO A 62 10.43 1.21 19.23
C PRO A 62 8.93 0.84 19.22
N ALA A 63 8.57 -0.24 19.90
CA ALA A 63 7.16 -0.68 20.02
C ALA A 63 6.26 0.44 20.57
N ALA A 64 6.72 1.16 21.60
CA ALA A 64 6.00 2.28 22.19
C ALA A 64 5.69 3.41 21.18
N GLU A 65 6.56 3.62 20.18
CA GLU A 65 6.28 4.59 19.13
C GLU A 65 5.16 4.11 18.20
N LEU A 66 5.11 2.81 17.88
CA LEU A 66 4.04 2.24 17.04
C LEU A 66 2.70 2.16 17.74
N GLU A 67 2.67 1.86 19.04
CA GLU A 67 1.44 1.86 19.85
C GLU A 67 0.76 3.24 19.89
N ASP A 68 1.55 4.30 19.75
CA ASP A 68 1.08 5.69 19.65
C ASP A 68 0.78 6.15 18.23
N SER A 69 0.99 5.29 17.24
CA SER A 69 0.84 5.61 15.84
C SER A 69 -0.51 5.17 15.28
N TYR A 70 -0.88 5.75 14.15
CA TYR A 70 -2.08 5.35 13.43
C TYR A 70 -1.70 4.30 12.40
N ARG A 71 -2.17 3.06 12.57
CA ARG A 71 -2.08 2.03 11.53
C ARG A 71 -3.11 2.33 10.45
N MET A 72 -2.67 2.56 9.22
CA MET A 72 -3.57 2.82 8.10
C MET A 72 -4.30 1.54 7.69
N ILE A 73 -5.60 1.64 7.44
CA ILE A 73 -6.46 0.52 7.04
C ILE A 73 -6.87 0.67 5.58
N CYS A 74 -6.64 -0.38 4.79
CA CYS A 74 -7.31 -0.51 3.50
C CYS A 74 -8.67 -1.16 3.71
N VAL A 75 -9.75 -0.39 3.61
CA VAL A 75 -11.14 -0.90 3.74
C VAL A 75 -11.69 -1.51 2.44
N ALA A 76 -10.80 -1.84 1.50
CA ALA A 76 -11.13 -2.38 0.18
C ALA A 76 -12.21 -1.59 -0.57
N CYS A 77 -12.24 -0.25 -0.43
CA CYS A 77 -13.24 0.58 -1.11
C CYS A 77 -13.02 0.68 -2.63
N GLY A 78 -11.90 0.18 -3.14
CA GLY A 78 -11.57 0.17 -4.56
C GLY A 78 -11.05 1.48 -5.14
N ARG A 79 -11.03 2.58 -4.37
CA ARG A 79 -10.68 3.92 -4.90
C ARG A 79 -9.28 3.96 -5.53
N CYS A 80 -8.25 3.48 -4.81
CA CYS A 80 -6.88 3.45 -5.32
C CYS A 80 -6.71 2.46 -6.47
N CYS A 81 -7.46 1.35 -6.46
CA CYS A 81 -7.36 0.35 -7.52
C CYS A 81 -8.09 0.79 -8.80
N ALA A 82 -9.21 1.51 -8.67
CA ALA A 82 -10.09 1.89 -9.77
C ALA A 82 -9.63 3.13 -10.55
N PHE A 83 -8.82 4.01 -9.94
CA PHE A 83 -8.47 5.30 -10.52
C PHE A 83 -7.00 5.63 -10.34
N ASN A 84 -6.28 5.81 -11.45
CA ASN A 84 -4.85 6.18 -11.45
C ASN A 84 -4.04 5.38 -10.44
N SER A 85 -4.16 4.05 -10.49
CA SER A 85 -3.64 3.18 -9.44
C SER A 85 -2.14 3.34 -9.22
N GLY A 86 -1.39 3.70 -10.26
CA GLY A 86 0.08 3.77 -10.21
C GLY A 86 0.72 2.46 -9.75
N ALA A 87 -0.05 1.37 -9.82
CA ALA A 87 0.36 0.07 -9.33
C ALA A 87 1.30 -0.56 -10.35
N PHE A 88 2.36 -1.17 -9.84
CA PHE A 88 3.33 -1.91 -10.64
C PHE A 88 3.72 -3.21 -9.93
N ALA A 89 4.40 -4.09 -10.64
CA ALA A 89 5.03 -5.29 -10.07
C ALA A 89 6.45 -5.46 -10.59
N PHE A 90 7.35 -5.93 -9.72
CA PHE A 90 8.61 -6.50 -10.19
C PHE A 90 8.35 -7.83 -10.91
N GLU A 91 9.23 -8.22 -11.83
CA GLU A 91 9.08 -9.43 -12.65
C GLU A 91 8.77 -10.68 -11.81
N ASP A 92 9.51 -10.92 -10.72
CA ASP A 92 9.30 -12.08 -9.85
C ASP A 92 7.94 -12.06 -9.13
N GLU A 93 7.41 -10.88 -8.81
CA GLU A 93 6.09 -10.75 -8.22
C GLU A 93 5.00 -11.03 -9.25
N LEU A 94 5.15 -10.48 -10.47
CA LEU A 94 4.18 -10.69 -11.54
C LEU A 94 4.11 -12.16 -11.95
N LEU A 95 5.25 -12.83 -12.09
CA LEU A 95 5.29 -14.25 -12.44
C LEU A 95 4.50 -15.11 -11.44
N ARG A 96 4.67 -14.87 -10.13
CA ARG A 96 3.92 -15.57 -9.08
C ARG A 96 2.43 -15.26 -9.13
N ILE A 97 2.05 -14.01 -9.41
CA ILE A 97 0.64 -13.62 -9.58
C ILE A 97 0.04 -14.36 -10.77
N SER A 98 0.72 -14.30 -11.93
CA SER A 98 0.32 -14.95 -13.18
C SER A 98 0.15 -16.45 -13.03
N GLU A 99 1.12 -17.13 -12.41
CA GLU A 99 1.06 -18.56 -12.11
C GLU A 99 -0.17 -18.90 -11.26
N LYS A 100 -0.36 -18.18 -10.15
CA LYS A 100 -1.49 -18.44 -9.24
C LYS A 100 -2.85 -18.17 -9.88
N LEU A 101 -2.94 -17.18 -10.76
CA LEU A 101 -4.19 -16.78 -11.40
C LEU A 101 -4.45 -17.52 -12.73
N GLY A 102 -3.47 -18.28 -13.24
CA GLY A 102 -3.56 -18.99 -14.51
C GLY A 102 -3.66 -18.04 -15.70
N MET A 103 -2.91 -16.94 -15.69
CA MET A 103 -2.95 -15.91 -16.73
C MET A 103 -1.54 -15.50 -17.19
N PRO A 104 -1.34 -15.20 -18.49
CA PRO A 104 -0.03 -14.82 -18.99
C PRO A 104 0.43 -13.46 -18.41
N PRO A 105 1.74 -13.28 -18.13
CA PRO A 105 2.31 -12.01 -17.67
C PRO A 105 2.46 -11.01 -18.84
N ALA A 106 1.37 -10.73 -19.55
CA ALA A 106 1.35 -9.85 -20.72
C ALA A 106 0.99 -8.42 -20.29
N PHE A 107 1.90 -7.75 -19.58
CA PHE A 107 1.72 -6.38 -19.12
C PHE A 107 2.78 -5.46 -19.75
N PRO A 108 2.45 -4.19 -20.06
CA PRO A 108 3.43 -3.18 -20.40
C PRO A 108 4.54 -3.14 -19.36
N SER A 109 5.78 -3.12 -19.81
CA SER A 109 6.93 -3.12 -18.95
C SER A 109 7.97 -2.12 -19.41
N ARG A 110 8.83 -1.71 -18.47
CA ARG A 110 9.99 -0.87 -18.71
C ARG A 110 11.17 -1.40 -17.93
N GLU A 111 12.36 -1.23 -18.48
CA GLU A 111 13.60 -1.45 -17.73
C GLU A 111 13.93 -0.19 -16.93
N VAL A 112 14.31 -0.40 -15.67
CA VAL A 112 14.70 0.65 -14.73
C VAL A 112 16.04 0.31 -14.12
N SER A 113 16.90 1.31 -13.92
CA SER A 113 18.15 1.15 -13.19
C SER A 113 17.91 1.42 -11.70
N ILE A 114 18.11 0.40 -10.86
CA ILE A 114 17.87 0.46 -9.42
C ILE A 114 19.21 0.53 -8.68
N TYR A 115 19.35 1.51 -7.78
CA TYR A 115 20.50 1.70 -6.92
C TYR A 115 20.95 0.38 -6.26
N ARG A 116 22.25 0.04 -6.33
CA ARG A 116 22.86 -1.19 -5.79
C ARG A 116 22.24 -2.53 -6.24
N VAL A 117 21.39 -2.52 -7.27
CA VAL A 117 20.73 -3.73 -7.79
C VAL A 117 21.03 -3.92 -9.27
N GLY A 118 21.06 -2.84 -10.06
CA GLY A 118 21.26 -2.88 -11.50
C GLY A 118 19.94 -2.75 -12.27
N ARG A 119 19.91 -3.23 -13.51
CA ARG A 119 18.72 -3.14 -14.38
C ARG A 119 17.70 -4.21 -13.98
N VAL A 120 16.46 -3.76 -13.81
CA VAL A 120 15.32 -4.61 -13.44
C VAL A 120 14.14 -4.25 -14.32
N ARG A 121 13.32 -5.24 -14.65
CA ARG A 121 12.05 -5.03 -15.35
C ARG A 121 10.92 -4.77 -14.36
N VAL A 122 10.18 -3.70 -14.59
CA VAL A 122 8.97 -3.33 -13.86
C VAL A 122 7.78 -3.35 -14.80
N TYR A 123 6.69 -3.95 -14.36
CA TYR A 123 5.45 -4.10 -15.11
C TYR A 123 4.38 -3.18 -14.56
N GLU A 124 3.81 -2.36 -15.41
CA GLU A 124 2.71 -1.46 -15.05
C GLU A 124 1.41 -2.26 -14.95
N LEU A 125 0.66 -2.08 -13.86
CA LEU A 125 -0.62 -2.73 -13.63
C LEU A 125 -1.80 -1.79 -13.86
N GLY A 126 -1.59 -0.48 -13.80
CA GLY A 126 -2.58 0.57 -14.03
C GLY A 126 -2.90 0.81 -15.51
N VAL A 127 -3.11 -0.24 -16.30
CA VAL A 127 -3.12 -0.19 -17.77
C VAL A 127 -4.50 0.04 -18.38
N GLU A 128 -5.54 -0.06 -17.57
CA GLU A 128 -6.91 0.09 -18.03
C GLU A 128 -7.35 1.56 -18.06
N ARG A 129 -8.49 1.84 -18.72
CA ARG A 129 -9.02 3.22 -18.88
C ARG A 129 -9.02 3.99 -17.56
N GLY A 130 -8.40 5.18 -17.57
CA GLY A 130 -8.28 6.04 -16.39
C GLY A 130 -7.28 5.54 -15.34
N GLY A 131 -6.28 4.76 -15.76
CA GLY A 131 -5.21 4.23 -14.91
C GLY A 131 -5.67 3.13 -13.95
N LYS A 132 -6.81 2.49 -14.25
CA LYS A 132 -7.39 1.42 -13.44
C LYS A 132 -6.42 0.23 -13.41
N CYS A 133 -6.28 -0.38 -12.24
CA CYS A 133 -5.51 -1.61 -12.07
C CYS A 133 -6.20 -2.75 -12.82
N TYR A 134 -5.44 -3.47 -13.64
CA TYR A 134 -5.91 -4.64 -14.38
C TYR A 134 -6.58 -5.69 -13.48
N PHE A 135 -6.02 -5.93 -12.29
CA PHE A 135 -6.55 -6.92 -11.35
C PHE A 135 -7.79 -6.46 -10.58
N TYR A 136 -8.27 -5.23 -10.81
CA TYR A 136 -9.43 -4.70 -10.10
C TYR A 136 -10.72 -4.90 -10.92
N THR A 137 -11.68 -5.60 -10.33
CA THR A 137 -13.02 -5.81 -10.88
C THR A 137 -14.08 -5.15 -10.00
N ALA A 138 -15.35 -5.21 -10.41
CA ALA A 138 -16.48 -4.70 -9.61
C ALA A 138 -16.57 -5.37 -8.23
N ASP A 139 -16.11 -6.62 -8.13
CA ASP A 139 -16.08 -7.41 -6.89
C ASP A 139 -14.80 -7.19 -6.06
N GLY A 140 -13.88 -6.33 -6.51
CA GLY A 140 -12.63 -6.02 -5.82
C GLY A 140 -11.36 -6.57 -6.48
N CYS A 141 -10.32 -6.80 -5.68
CA CYS A 141 -9.00 -7.21 -6.17
C CYS A 141 -8.95 -8.73 -6.45
N LEU A 142 -8.74 -9.10 -7.71
CA LEU A 142 -8.64 -10.48 -8.16
C LEU A 142 -7.51 -11.26 -7.46
N VAL A 143 -6.36 -10.59 -7.23
CA VAL A 143 -5.19 -11.19 -6.56
C VAL A 143 -5.54 -11.61 -5.13
N GLU A 144 -6.33 -10.82 -4.42
CA GLU A 144 -6.80 -11.17 -3.07
C GLU A 144 -7.86 -12.26 -3.10
N ARG A 145 -8.83 -12.17 -4.01
CA ARG A 145 -9.96 -13.11 -4.08
C ARG A 145 -9.55 -14.52 -4.47
N ARG A 146 -8.62 -14.66 -5.43
CA ARG A 146 -8.19 -15.96 -5.99
C ARG A 146 -6.82 -16.43 -5.48
N GLY A 147 -6.08 -15.53 -4.84
CA GLY A 147 -4.76 -15.80 -4.27
C GLY A 147 -4.76 -15.60 -2.76
N THR A 148 -3.78 -14.86 -2.28
CA THR A 148 -3.70 -14.39 -0.90
C THR A 148 -3.29 -12.93 -0.90
N TRP A 149 -3.58 -12.19 0.17
CA TRP A 149 -3.13 -10.80 0.28
C TRP A 149 -1.61 -10.68 0.08
N ARG A 150 -0.82 -11.65 0.55
CA ARG A 150 0.64 -11.71 0.42
C ARG A 150 1.13 -11.78 -1.04
N LEU A 151 0.27 -12.23 -1.95
CA LEU A 151 0.59 -12.31 -3.36
C LEU A 151 0.58 -10.94 -4.04
N LYS A 152 -0.14 -9.95 -3.49
CA LYS A 152 -0.17 -8.58 -4.00
C LYS A 152 1.25 -8.01 -4.13
N PRO A 153 1.57 -7.23 -5.18
CA PRO A 153 2.87 -6.57 -5.29
C PRO A 153 3.21 -5.74 -4.05
N ILE A 154 4.49 -5.59 -3.73
CA ILE A 154 4.93 -4.84 -2.55
C ILE A 154 4.35 -3.43 -2.51
N ILE A 155 4.30 -2.73 -3.65
CA ILE A 155 3.70 -1.39 -3.73
C ILE A 155 2.22 -1.41 -3.33
N CYS A 156 1.46 -2.43 -3.75
CA CYS A 156 0.04 -2.58 -3.40
C CYS A 156 -0.17 -2.94 -1.93
N LEU A 157 0.79 -3.61 -1.29
CA LEU A 157 0.72 -3.96 0.12
C LEU A 157 0.96 -2.77 1.03
N ILE A 158 1.94 -1.93 0.70
CA ILE A 158 2.32 -0.78 1.52
C ILE A 158 1.51 0.48 1.19
N HIS A 159 0.84 0.51 0.04
CA HIS A 159 0.03 1.65 -0.37
C HIS A 159 -1.32 1.61 0.36
N HIS A 160 -1.49 2.50 1.34
CA HIS A 160 -2.74 2.62 2.08
C HIS A 160 -3.39 3.99 1.90
N CYS A 161 -4.71 3.99 1.98
CA CYS A 161 -5.49 5.21 2.06
C CYS A 161 -5.23 5.90 3.40
N SER A 162 -4.87 7.19 3.38
CA SER A 162 -4.67 7.96 4.63
C SER A 162 -5.97 8.31 5.36
N ILE A 163 -7.13 7.79 4.93
CA ILE A 163 -8.45 8.17 5.47
C ILE A 163 -8.82 7.30 6.67
N PHE A 164 -8.65 5.99 6.57
CA PHE A 164 -9.06 5.03 7.58
C PHE A 164 -7.85 4.57 8.38
N ALA A 165 -7.98 4.57 9.70
CA ALA A 165 -6.89 4.20 10.58
C ALA A 165 -7.40 3.47 11.82
N GLU A 166 -6.51 2.73 12.45
CA GLU A 166 -6.68 2.15 13.77
C GLU A 166 -5.52 2.59 14.66
N ARG A 167 -5.81 2.85 15.92
CA ARG A 167 -4.82 3.11 16.96
C ARG A 167 -5.33 2.52 18.27
N ARG A 168 -4.51 1.70 18.93
CA ARG A 168 -4.86 1.05 20.22
C ARG A 168 -6.25 0.38 20.18
N ASN A 169 -6.52 -0.42 19.14
CA ASN A 169 -7.78 -1.14 18.92
C ASN A 169 -9.03 -0.24 18.76
N LYS A 170 -8.85 1.04 18.46
CA LYS A 170 -9.93 2.00 18.20
C LYS A 170 -9.84 2.48 16.75
N PHE A 171 -11.00 2.74 16.16
CA PHE A 171 -11.10 3.23 14.79
C PHE A 171 -11.02 4.75 14.71
N TYR A 172 -10.34 5.22 13.67
CA TYR A 172 -10.13 6.63 13.41
C TYR A 172 -10.37 6.97 11.94
N ILE A 173 -10.98 8.12 11.69
CA ILE A 173 -11.21 8.67 10.36
C ILE A 173 -10.51 10.02 10.23
N LYS A 174 -9.80 10.22 9.12
CA LYS A 174 -9.23 11.53 8.79
C LYS A 174 -10.36 12.50 8.47
N VAL A 175 -10.50 13.53 9.29
CA VAL A 175 -11.53 14.58 9.14
C VAL A 175 -10.98 15.88 8.61
N GLY A 176 -9.65 16.04 8.58
CA GLY A 176 -9.03 17.25 8.09
C GLY A 176 -7.51 17.18 8.01
N VAL A 177 -6.92 18.34 7.72
CA VAL A 177 -5.48 18.56 7.71
C VAL A 177 -5.22 19.89 8.41
N LYS A 178 -4.32 19.89 9.39
CA LYS A 178 -3.82 21.09 10.07
C LYS A 178 -2.46 21.45 9.47
N ARG A 179 -2.20 22.73 9.23
CA ARG A 179 -0.87 23.20 8.83
C ARG A 179 -0.07 23.63 10.06
N VAL A 180 1.13 23.10 10.24
CA VAL A 180 2.05 23.47 11.33
C VAL A 180 3.44 23.66 10.73
N GLY A 181 3.97 24.89 10.77
CA GLY A 181 5.29 25.18 10.19
C GLY A 181 5.38 24.88 8.67
N GLY A 182 4.29 25.07 7.92
CA GLY A 182 4.22 24.75 6.50
C GLY A 182 3.89 23.28 6.18
N GLU A 183 3.99 22.37 7.16
CA GLU A 183 3.71 20.95 6.96
C GLU A 183 2.22 20.61 7.14
N ALA A 184 1.72 19.71 6.30
CA ALA A 184 0.34 19.23 6.31
C ALA A 184 0.19 18.00 7.23
N ILE A 185 -0.39 18.21 8.41
CA ILE A 185 -0.60 17.18 9.43
C ILE A 185 -2.04 16.66 9.37
N PRO A 186 -2.28 15.35 9.12
CA PRO A 186 -3.63 14.78 9.14
C PRO A 186 -4.25 14.86 10.54
N VAL A 187 -5.53 15.20 10.59
CA VAL A 187 -6.34 15.21 11.82
C VAL A 187 -7.29 14.03 11.78
N TYR A 188 -7.22 13.17 12.78
CA TYR A 188 -8.03 11.97 12.92
C TYR A 188 -9.03 12.11 14.08
N ARG A 189 -10.27 11.69 13.86
CA ARG A 189 -11.32 11.60 14.87
C ARG A 189 -11.61 10.13 15.18
N GLU A 190 -11.69 9.80 16.47
CA GLU A 190 -12.15 8.47 16.92
C GLU A 190 -13.62 8.28 16.54
N VAL A 191 -13.96 7.11 16.04
CA VAL A 191 -15.33 6.75 15.64
C VAL A 191 -15.71 5.39 16.22
N SER A 192 -17.01 5.18 16.44
CA SER A 192 -17.51 3.86 16.82
C SER A 192 -17.38 2.86 15.66
N PRO A 193 -17.40 1.53 15.93
CA PRO A 193 -17.43 0.52 14.88
C PRO A 193 -18.57 0.71 13.87
N ASP A 194 -19.78 1.00 14.34
CA ASP A 194 -20.95 1.25 13.49
C ASP A 194 -20.78 2.47 12.59
N GLU A 195 -20.20 3.56 13.12
CA GLU A 195 -19.90 4.75 12.33
C GLU A 195 -18.82 4.47 11.29
N PHE A 196 -17.78 3.72 11.67
CA PHE A 196 -16.71 3.29 10.76
C PHE A 196 -17.26 2.47 9.59
N GLU A 197 -18.13 1.50 9.87
CA GLU A 197 -18.76 0.66 8.86
C GLU A 197 -19.64 1.48 7.91
N LYS A 198 -20.47 2.39 8.44
CA LYS A 198 -21.30 3.29 7.63
C LYS A 198 -20.46 4.15 6.67
N ILE A 199 -19.34 4.69 7.14
CA ILE A 199 -18.42 5.50 6.33
C ILE A 199 -17.75 4.63 5.27
N MET A 200 -17.28 3.43 5.63
CA MET A 200 -16.70 2.46 4.71
C MET A 200 -17.68 2.10 3.57
N GLU A 201 -18.91 1.74 3.90
CA GLU A 201 -19.93 1.37 2.91
C GLU A 201 -20.32 2.54 2.02
N THR A 202 -20.32 3.76 2.56
CA THR A 202 -20.52 4.97 1.77
C THR A 202 -19.36 5.19 0.78
N ALA A 203 -18.12 4.97 1.21
CA ALA A 203 -16.95 5.06 0.34
C ALA A 203 -16.99 4.00 -0.78
N LYS A 204 -17.32 2.74 -0.45
CA LYS A 204 -17.50 1.65 -1.43
C LYS A 204 -18.57 2.00 -2.46
N ARG A 205 -19.77 2.39 -2.02
CA ARG A 205 -20.88 2.79 -2.91
C ARG A 205 -20.49 3.95 -3.83
N ARG A 206 -19.77 4.94 -3.31
CA ARG A 206 -19.29 6.08 -4.12
C ARG A 206 -18.33 5.62 -5.22
N VAL A 207 -17.38 4.75 -4.88
CA VAL A 207 -16.44 4.21 -5.88
C VAL A 207 -17.16 3.35 -6.90
N HIS A 208 -18.07 2.46 -6.48
CA HIS A 208 -18.85 1.62 -7.37
C HIS A 208 -19.66 2.44 -8.39
N ARG A 209 -20.34 3.51 -7.93
CA ARG A 209 -21.08 4.42 -8.83
C ARG A 209 -20.16 5.11 -9.85
N LEU A 210 -18.99 5.57 -9.41
CA LEU A 210 -18.00 6.19 -10.29
C LEU A 210 -17.40 5.19 -11.28
N TYR A 211 -17.16 3.96 -10.82
CA TYR A 211 -16.69 2.85 -11.64
C TYR A 211 -17.71 2.51 -12.73
N ALA A 212 -18.96 2.24 -12.37
CA ALA A 212 -20.02 1.91 -13.32
C ALA A 212 -20.23 2.98 -14.40
N ARG A 213 -20.18 4.27 -14.02
CA ARG A 213 -20.28 5.39 -14.98
C ARG A 213 -19.13 5.47 -15.98
N ARG A 214 -17.92 5.07 -15.59
CA ARG A 214 -16.71 5.13 -16.44
C ARG A 214 -16.50 3.87 -17.28
N SER A 215 -17.10 2.76 -16.86
CA SER A 215 -17.08 1.47 -17.56
C SER A 215 -18.25 1.30 -18.53
N ALA A 216 -19.19 2.25 -18.59
CA ALA A 216 -20.18 2.31 -19.65
C ALA A 216 -19.48 2.65 -20.99
N PRO A 217 -19.81 1.95 -22.09
CA PRO A 217 -19.26 2.22 -23.42
C PRO A 217 -19.51 3.67 -23.86
#